data_AF-A0A6N7BIL0-F1
#
_entry.id   AF-A0A6N7BIL0-F1
#
_cell.length_a   1.000
_cell.length_b   1.000
_cell.length_c   1.000
_cell.angle_alpha   90.00
_cell.angle_beta   90.00
_cell.angle_gamma   90.00
#
_symmetry.space_group_name_H-M   'P 1'
#
loop_
_entity.id
_entity.type
_entity.pdbx_description
1 polymer ?
#
loop_
_entity_poly.entity_id
_entity_poly.type
_entity_poly.pdbx_seq_one_letter_code
_entity_poly.pdbx_strand_id
1 'polypeptide(L)'
;MAKVRVFISFDFDYDSGIKALLVGQAKNEDSPFEISDWSVKEELSGDWKEKVRARIKKVDQVIILCGEHTDTTSGVNAELKLTQEEKKPYFLLWGYSDKTCKKPKAALDSDKIYKWTWDNLKSLLNGSR
;
A
#
# COMPACT_ATOMS: atom_id res chain seq x y z
N MET A 1 7.66 17.26 12.43
CA MET A 1 8.30 16.55 11.30
C MET A 1 7.33 16.56 10.13
N ALA A 2 7.80 16.60 8.89
CA ALA A 2 6.92 16.43 7.74
C ALA A 2 6.34 15.00 7.73
N LYS A 3 5.06 14.86 7.41
CA LYS A 3 4.42 13.54 7.30
C LYS A 3 4.93 12.85 6.04
N VAL A 4 5.18 11.54 6.12
CA VAL A 4 5.56 10.71 4.97
C VAL A 4 4.34 10.58 4.06
N ARG A 5 4.48 10.95 2.79
CA ARG A 5 3.39 10.79 1.81
C ARG A 5 3.37 9.36 1.34
N VAL A 6 2.22 8.71 1.49
CA VAL A 6 2.07 7.29 1.19
C VAL A 6 1.03 7.05 0.10
N PHE A 7 1.37 6.17 -0.84
CA PHE A 7 0.41 5.54 -1.75
C PHE A 7 0.00 4.18 -1.18
N ILE A 8 -1.30 3.90 -1.15
CA ILE A 8 -1.83 2.62 -0.68
C ILE A 8 -2.34 1.79 -1.87
N SER A 9 -1.82 0.57 -1.99
CA SER A 9 -2.29 -0.43 -2.94
C SER A 9 -3.00 -1.53 -2.16
N PHE A 10 -4.22 -1.88 -2.57
CA PHE A 10 -5.08 -2.83 -1.87
C PHE A 10 -6.07 -3.46 -2.84
N ASP A 11 -6.70 -4.57 -2.44
CA ASP A 11 -7.78 -5.15 -3.20
C ASP A 11 -9.07 -4.32 -3.03
N PHE A 12 -9.56 -3.71 -4.11
CA PHE A 12 -10.73 -2.85 -4.02
C PHE A 12 -12.01 -3.61 -3.63
N ASP A 13 -12.18 -4.82 -4.17
CA ASP A 13 -13.38 -5.64 -3.99
C ASP A 13 -13.45 -6.23 -2.57
N TYR A 14 -12.32 -6.67 -2.02
CA TYR A 14 -12.27 -7.40 -0.75
C TYR A 14 -11.74 -6.57 0.42
N ASP A 15 -10.93 -5.53 0.18
CA ASP A 15 -10.12 -4.87 1.21
C ASP A 15 -10.43 -3.38 1.41
N SER A 16 -11.58 -2.93 0.90
CA SER A 16 -12.06 -1.55 1.12
C SER A 16 -12.23 -1.19 2.61
N GLY A 17 -12.58 -2.16 3.46
CA GLY A 17 -12.70 -1.95 4.91
C GLY A 17 -11.38 -1.63 5.60
N ILE A 18 -10.33 -2.42 5.33
CA ILE A 18 -8.99 -2.19 5.91
C ILE A 18 -8.36 -0.91 5.38
N LYS A 19 -8.63 -0.56 4.11
CA LYS A 19 -8.24 0.73 3.56
C LYS A 19 -8.85 1.89 4.35
N ALA A 20 -10.14 1.83 4.67
CA ALA A 20 -10.80 2.88 5.44
C ALA A 20 -10.19 3.04 6.85
N LEU A 21 -9.84 1.92 7.50
CA LEU A 21 -9.16 1.92 8.78
C LEU A 21 -7.77 2.56 8.72
N LEU A 22 -6.95 2.25 7.71
CA LEU A 22 -5.61 2.83 7.55
C LEU A 22 -5.69 4.33 7.21
N VAL A 23 -6.65 4.74 6.37
CA VAL A 23 -6.93 6.15 6.09
C VAL A 23 -7.37 6.88 7.37
N GLY A 24 -8.23 6.27 8.18
CA GLY A 24 -8.62 6.80 9.48
C GLY A 24 -7.43 6.99 10.40
N GLN A 25 -6.54 5.99 10.44
CA GLN A 25 -5.30 6.05 11.21
C GLN A 25 -4.38 7.22 10.77
N ALA A 26 -4.27 7.46 9.46
CA ALA A 26 -3.45 8.53 8.90
C ALA A 26 -3.94 9.95 9.26
N LYS A 27 -5.24 10.09 9.58
CA LYS A 27 -5.85 11.36 9.99
C LYS A 27 -5.54 11.75 11.44
N ASN A 28 -5.03 10.84 12.26
CA ASN A 28 -4.60 11.17 13.62
C ASN A 28 -3.44 12.18 13.60
N GLU A 29 -3.42 13.11 14.56
CA GLU A 29 -2.38 14.15 14.64
C GLU A 29 -0.98 13.54 14.83
N ASP A 30 -0.86 12.52 15.67
CA ASP A 30 0.36 11.74 15.91
C ASP A 30 0.75 10.78 14.77
N SER A 31 -0.03 10.73 13.69
CA SER A 31 0.31 9.87 12.56
C SER A 31 1.56 10.41 11.84
N PRO A 32 2.62 9.59 11.69
CA PRO A 32 3.85 9.99 11.00
C PRO A 32 3.70 10.02 9.46
N PHE A 33 2.54 9.61 8.94
CA PHE A 33 2.26 9.53 7.51
C PHE A 33 0.90 10.14 7.17
N GLU A 34 0.77 10.52 5.91
CA GLU A 34 -0.46 10.96 5.28
C GLU A 34 -0.75 10.11 4.05
N ILE A 35 -2.01 9.73 3.87
CA ILE A 35 -2.47 9.07 2.67
C ILE A 35 -3.18 10.11 1.83
N SER A 36 -2.57 10.46 0.71
CA SER A 36 -3.31 11.19 -0.31
C SER A 36 -4.24 10.17 -0.99
N ASP A 37 -5.56 10.37 -0.86
CA ASP A 37 -6.60 9.50 -1.40
C ASP A 37 -6.60 9.55 -2.94
N TRP A 38 -5.61 8.89 -3.54
CA TRP A 38 -5.47 8.70 -4.97
C TRP A 38 -6.01 7.34 -5.39
N SER A 39 -6.90 6.71 -4.60
CA SER A 39 -7.54 5.46 -4.98
C SER A 39 -8.45 5.75 -6.17
N VAL A 40 -7.96 5.39 -7.36
CA VAL A 40 -8.66 5.61 -8.62
C VAL A 40 -9.90 4.72 -8.62
N LYS A 41 -11.05 5.30 -8.28
CA LYS A 41 -12.36 4.72 -8.61
C LYS A 41 -12.69 4.86 -10.11
N GLU A 42 -11.84 5.54 -10.89
CA GLU A 42 -12.03 5.67 -12.33
C GLU A 42 -11.81 4.30 -12.99
N GLU A 43 -12.80 3.88 -13.78
CA GLU A 43 -12.67 2.81 -14.76
C GLU A 43 -11.29 2.91 -15.43
N LEU A 44 -10.48 1.86 -15.28
CA LEU A 44 -9.12 1.75 -15.83
C LEU A 44 -9.16 1.61 -17.37
N SER A 45 -9.87 2.50 -18.05
CA SER A 45 -9.88 2.61 -19.51
C SER A 45 -8.76 3.57 -19.95
N GLY A 46 -7.90 3.09 -20.85
CA GLY A 46 -6.77 3.86 -21.41
C GLY A 46 -5.49 3.75 -20.56
N ASP A 47 -4.78 4.88 -20.40
CA ASP A 47 -3.42 4.98 -19.87
C ASP A 47 -3.31 4.90 -18.33
N TRP A 48 -4.04 3.96 -17.74
CA TRP A 48 -4.15 3.84 -16.29
C TRP A 48 -2.79 3.58 -15.61
N LYS A 49 -1.89 2.85 -16.27
CA LYS A 49 -0.54 2.57 -15.76
C LYS A 49 0.27 3.84 -15.60
N GLU A 50 0.21 4.76 -16.58
CA GLU A 50 0.89 6.05 -16.48
C GLU A 50 0.30 6.94 -15.38
N LYS A 51 -1.04 6.94 -15.23
CA LYS A 51 -1.69 7.64 -14.11
C LYS A 51 -1.22 7.13 -12.74
N VAL A 52 -1.17 5.80 -12.57
CA VAL A 52 -0.68 5.16 -11.34
C VAL A 52 0.80 5.47 -11.12
N ARG A 53 1.64 5.33 -12.15
CA ARG A 53 3.07 5.66 -12.09
C ARG A 53 3.32 7.10 -11.67
N ALA A 54 2.57 8.06 -12.22
CA ALA A 54 2.65 9.46 -11.85
C ALA A 54 2.29 9.71 -10.38
N ARG A 55 1.35 8.93 -9.81
CA ARG A 55 0.99 8.99 -8.39
C ARG A 55 2.08 8.40 -7.50
N ILE A 56 2.61 7.23 -7.87
CA ILE A 56 3.75 6.59 -7.19
C ILE A 56 4.97 7.53 -7.14
N LYS A 57 5.23 8.29 -8.22
CA LYS A 57 6.31 9.28 -8.25
C LYS A 57 6.15 10.40 -7.21
N LYS A 58 4.91 10.82 -6.92
CA LYS A 58 4.58 11.94 -6.03
C LYS A 58 4.58 11.59 -4.54
N VAL A 59 4.65 10.31 -4.20
CA VAL A 59 4.70 9.83 -2.82
C VAL A 59 6.14 9.47 -2.43
N ASP A 60 6.39 9.49 -1.13
CA ASP A 60 7.68 9.09 -0.56
C ASP A 60 7.77 7.57 -0.50
N GLN A 61 6.66 6.89 -0.16
CA GLN A 61 6.62 5.45 0.07
C GLN A 61 5.30 4.81 -0.37
N VAL A 62 5.32 3.51 -0.64
CA VAL A 62 4.14 2.72 -1.00
C VAL A 62 3.85 1.66 0.06
N ILE A 63 2.58 1.54 0.47
CA ILE A 63 2.10 0.49 1.36
C ILE A 63 1.23 -0.46 0.56
N ILE A 64 1.59 -1.74 0.57
CA ILE A 64 0.77 -2.81 -0.01
C ILE A 64 -0.03 -3.46 1.11
N LEU A 65 -1.34 -3.19 1.16
CA LEU A 65 -2.25 -3.87 2.07
C LEU A 65 -2.53 -5.28 1.54
N CYS A 66 -2.10 -6.27 2.31
CA CYS A 66 -2.29 -7.68 2.00
C CYS A 66 -3.52 -8.20 2.75
N GLY A 67 -4.57 -8.56 2.02
CA GLY A 67 -5.71 -9.35 2.45
C GLY A 67 -5.59 -10.81 2.01
N GLU A 68 -6.71 -11.54 2.06
CA GLU A 68 -6.76 -13.00 1.74
C GLU A 68 -6.61 -13.29 0.24
N HIS A 69 -6.97 -12.32 -0.61
CA HIS A 69 -7.08 -12.46 -2.07
C HIS A 69 -6.02 -11.68 -2.86
N THR A 70 -5.13 -10.96 -2.17
CA THR A 70 -4.14 -10.05 -2.78
C THR A 70 -3.18 -10.73 -3.75
N ASP A 71 -2.95 -12.04 -3.62
CA ASP A 71 -2.14 -12.83 -4.56
C ASP A 71 -2.77 -12.92 -5.96
N THR A 72 -4.11 -12.82 -6.03
CA THR A 72 -4.87 -12.92 -7.28
C THR A 72 -5.28 -11.57 -7.87
N THR A 73 -5.17 -10.48 -7.10
CA THR A 73 -5.58 -9.14 -7.52
C THR A 73 -4.64 -8.57 -8.57
N SER A 74 -5.10 -8.45 -9.82
CA SER A 74 -4.30 -7.93 -10.93
C SER A 74 -3.84 -6.48 -10.71
N GLY A 75 -4.69 -5.65 -10.09
CA GLY A 75 -4.39 -4.26 -9.73
C GLY A 75 -3.17 -4.14 -8.82
N VAL A 76 -3.21 -4.78 -7.64
CA VAL A 76 -2.11 -4.75 -6.66
C VAL A 76 -0.81 -5.28 -7.25
N ASN A 77 -0.88 -6.35 -8.04
CA ASN A 77 0.29 -6.91 -8.72
C ASN A 77 0.91 -5.92 -9.72
N ALA A 78 0.10 -5.15 -10.45
CA ALA A 78 0.60 -4.16 -11.39
C ALA A 78 1.17 -2.92 -10.67
N GLU A 79 0.49 -2.44 -9.64
CA GLU A 79 0.95 -1.30 -8.83
C GLU A 79 2.29 -1.60 -8.13
N LEU A 80 2.46 -2.82 -7.61
CA LEU A 80 3.71 -3.25 -7.02
C LEU A 80 4.84 -3.32 -8.05
N LYS A 81 4.59 -3.83 -9.25
CA LYS A 81 5.59 -3.82 -10.33
C LYS A 81 6.02 -2.40 -10.69
N LEU A 82 5.06 -1.49 -10.89
CA LEU A 82 5.35 -0.08 -11.16
C LEU A 82 6.16 0.56 -10.02
N THR A 83 5.85 0.20 -8.77
CA THR A 83 6.58 0.68 -7.59
C THR A 83 8.04 0.21 -7.60
N GLN A 84 8.26 -1.06 -7.93
CA GLN A 84 9.60 -1.65 -8.08
C GLN A 84 10.37 -1.01 -9.25
N GLU A 85 9.73 -0.79 -10.40
CA GLU A 85 10.30 -0.12 -11.57
C GLU A 85 10.72 1.32 -11.26
N GLU A 86 9.90 2.04 -10.49
CA GLU A 86 10.18 3.39 -10.02
C GLU A 86 11.18 3.45 -8.86
N LYS A 87 11.66 2.28 -8.40
CA LYS A 87 12.55 2.14 -7.24
C LYS A 87 12.03 2.86 -6.01
N LYS A 88 10.71 2.95 -5.87
CA LYS A 88 10.09 3.57 -4.71
C LYS A 88 10.14 2.60 -3.53
N PRO A 89 10.46 3.11 -2.32
CA PRO A 89 10.42 2.27 -1.15
C PRO A 89 9.00 1.77 -0.92
N TYR A 90 8.88 0.49 -0.58
CA TYR A 90 7.59 -0.11 -0.25
C TYR A 90 7.72 -1.12 0.88
N PHE A 91 6.59 -1.49 1.47
CA PHE A 91 6.48 -2.62 2.36
C PHE A 91 5.08 -3.23 2.26
N LEU A 92 4.97 -4.49 2.68
CA LEU A 92 3.71 -5.21 2.74
C LEU A 92 3.18 -5.20 4.17
N LEU A 93 1.91 -4.88 4.32
CA LEU A 93 1.24 -4.79 5.60
C LEU A 93 0.13 -5.83 5.67
N TRP A 94 0.08 -6.54 6.79
CA TRP A 94 -0.91 -7.56 7.09
C TRP A 94 -2.25 -6.90 7.44
N GLY A 95 -3.21 -6.96 6.52
CA GLY A 95 -4.45 -6.18 6.60
C GLY A 95 -5.41 -6.60 7.72
N TYR A 96 -5.44 -7.89 8.09
CA TYR A 96 -6.40 -8.42 9.06
C TYR A 96 -5.73 -9.30 10.10
N SER A 97 -5.93 -8.99 11.38
CA SER A 97 -5.33 -9.76 12.49
C SER A 97 -5.82 -11.21 12.56
N ASP A 98 -7.04 -11.47 12.11
CA ASP A 98 -7.76 -12.75 12.26
C ASP A 98 -7.78 -13.60 10.98
N LYS A 99 -7.21 -13.10 9.87
CA LYS A 99 -7.26 -13.78 8.56
C LYS A 99 -5.88 -14.13 8.03
N THR A 100 -5.86 -15.08 7.08
CA THR A 100 -4.62 -15.49 6.41
C THR A 100 -4.36 -14.59 5.21
N CYS A 101 -3.64 -13.49 5.45
CA CYS A 101 -3.25 -12.57 4.39
C CYS A 101 -2.17 -13.19 3.49
N LYS A 102 -2.19 -12.84 2.20
CA LYS A 102 -1.23 -13.32 1.20
C LYS A 102 -0.48 -12.16 0.56
N LYS A 103 0.79 -12.39 0.23
CA LYS A 103 1.57 -11.42 -0.56
C LYS A 103 1.09 -11.46 -2.03
N PRO A 104 1.06 -10.31 -2.72
CA PRO A 104 0.88 -10.29 -4.17
C PRO A 104 1.98 -11.11 -4.86
N LYS A 105 1.65 -11.74 -5.99
CA LYS A 105 2.61 -12.52 -6.79
C LYS A 105 3.78 -11.69 -7.33
N ALA A 106 3.60 -10.39 -7.46
CA ALA A 106 4.65 -9.45 -7.86
C ALA A 106 5.65 -9.14 -6.73
N ALA A 107 5.37 -9.53 -5.48
CA ALA A 107 6.32 -9.39 -4.39
C ALA A 107 7.55 -10.27 -4.61
N LEU A 108 8.70 -9.76 -4.21
CA LEU A 108 9.95 -10.51 -4.22
C LEU A 108 9.89 -11.64 -3.19
N ASP A 109 10.76 -12.62 -3.34
CA ASP A 109 10.86 -13.68 -2.34
C ASP A 109 11.39 -13.15 -1.00
N SER A 110 12.30 -12.18 -1.05
CA SER A 110 12.86 -11.46 0.10
C SER A 110 11.87 -10.54 0.81
N ASP A 111 10.72 -10.24 0.18
CA ASP A 111 9.72 -9.35 0.75
C ASP A 111 8.97 -10.02 1.91
N LYS A 112 8.90 -9.33 3.04
CA LYS A 112 8.17 -9.75 4.24
C LYS A 112 6.83 -9.01 4.34
N ILE A 113 5.81 -9.71 4.84
CA ILE A 113 4.55 -9.09 5.26
C ILE A 113 4.65 -8.77 6.75
N TYR A 114 4.52 -7.50 7.08
CA TYR A 114 4.62 -7.00 8.45
C TYR A 114 3.25 -6.91 9.11
N LYS A 115 3.17 -7.27 10.39
CA LYS A 115 1.92 -7.13 11.16
C LYS A 115 1.52 -5.65 11.26
N TRP A 116 0.23 -5.37 11.07
CA TRP A 116 -0.30 -4.02 11.26
C TRP A 116 -0.39 -3.67 12.74
N THR A 117 0.65 -3.01 13.24
CA THR A 117 0.68 -2.39 14.56
C THR A 117 1.20 -0.96 14.43
N TRP A 118 0.91 -0.13 15.43
CA TRP A 118 1.37 1.26 15.46
C TRP A 118 2.91 1.36 15.44
N ASP A 119 3.57 0.48 16.19
CA ASP A 119 5.03 0.41 16.28
C ASP A 119 5.68 -0.02 14.95
N ASN A 120 5.15 -1.08 14.32
CA ASN A 120 5.65 -1.54 13.03
C ASN A 120 5.46 -0.47 11.96
N LEU A 121 4.29 0.18 11.90
CA LEU A 121 4.06 1.24 10.92
C LEU A 121 5.07 2.38 11.07
N LYS A 122 5.30 2.85 12.30
CA LYS A 122 6.33 3.87 12.58
C LYS A 122 7.72 3.43 12.13
N SER A 123 8.11 2.19 12.44
CA SER A 123 9.41 1.64 12.08
C SER A 123 9.59 1.49 10.57
N LEU A 124 8.58 0.96 9.87
CA LEU A 124 8.60 0.73 8.42
C LEU A 124 8.62 2.03 7.61
N LEU A 125 7.91 3.06 8.09
CA LEU A 125 7.92 4.40 7.51
C LEU A 125 9.27 5.10 7.69
N ASN A 126 10.03 4.76 8.74
CA ASN A 126 11.40 5.22 8.95
C ASN A 126 12.45 4.34 8.24
N GLY A 127 12.02 3.32 7.48
CA GLY A 127 12.91 2.47 6.69
C GLY A 127 13.49 1.26 7.42
N SER A 128 12.99 0.92 8.61
CA SER A 128 13.34 -0.31 9.33
C SER A 128 12.59 -1.50 8.74
N ARG A 129 13.05 -1.99 7.58
CA ARG A 129 12.41 -3.04 6.77
C ARG A 129 13.40 -4.10 6.31
#